data_AF-A0A554LGD4-F1
#
_entry.id   AF-A0A554LGD4-F1
#
_cell.length_a   1.000
_cell.length_b   1.000
_cell.length_c   1.000
_cell.angle_alpha   90.00
_cell.angle_beta   90.00
_cell.angle_gamma   90.00
#
_symmetry.space_group_name_H-M   'P 1'
#
loop_
_entity.id
_entity.type
_entity.pdbx_description
1 polymer ?
#
loop_
_entity_poly.entity_id
_entity_poly.type
_entity_poly.pdbx_seq_one_letter_code
_entity_poly.pdbx_strand_id
1 'polypeptide(L)'
;MAEYKAGQTPNPCVVCNKEIKFGLLLERALKLGVDFIATGHYARLRREIPNSKSQIPNHKYKLFRGKDKIKDQSYFLWQLSQEQLKHILFPLEDYTK
;
A
#
# COMPACT_ATOMS: atom_id res chain seq x y z
N MET A 1 -16.76 -5.54 -14.80
CA MET A 1 -17.96 -5.53 -15.66
C MET A 1 -19.16 -4.83 -15.00
N ALA A 2 -19.45 -5.07 -13.71
CA ALA A 2 -20.58 -4.41 -13.03
C ALA A 2 -20.50 -2.87 -13.03
N GLU A 3 -19.35 -2.28 -12.65
CA GLU A 3 -19.18 -0.81 -12.63
C GLU A 3 -19.33 -0.17 -14.03
N TYR A 4 -18.68 -0.75 -15.05
CA TYR A 4 -18.86 -0.29 -16.44
C TYR A 4 -20.32 -0.38 -16.90
N LYS A 5 -21.02 -1.48 -16.57
CA LYS A 5 -22.46 -1.63 -16.88
C LYS A 5 -23.32 -0.59 -16.16
N ALA A 6 -22.87 -0.08 -15.01
CA ALA A 6 -23.52 0.99 -14.26
C ALA A 6 -23.11 2.40 -14.72
N GLY A 7 -22.37 2.54 -15.84
CA GLY A 7 -21.92 3.84 -16.36
C GLY A 7 -20.79 4.48 -15.56
N GLN A 8 -20.14 3.73 -14.67
CA GLN A 8 -19.03 4.21 -13.85
C GLN A 8 -17.70 3.92 -14.54
N THR A 9 -16.67 4.72 -14.22
CA THR A 9 -15.29 4.49 -14.66
C THR A 9 -14.49 3.85 -13.50
N PRO A 10 -14.34 2.52 -13.46
CA PRO A 10 -13.61 1.82 -12.40
C PRO A 10 -12.12 2.17 -12.42
N ASN A 11 -11.49 2.10 -11.24
CA ASN A 11 -10.03 2.05 -11.12
C ASN A 11 -9.56 0.63 -10.74
N PRO A 12 -9.31 -0.25 -11.71
CA PRO A 12 -8.94 -1.64 -11.44
C PRO A 12 -7.58 -1.78 -10.73
N CYS A 13 -6.69 -0.79 -10.85
CA CYS A 13 -5.37 -0.82 -10.22
C CYS A 13 -5.48 -0.75 -8.69
N VAL A 14 -6.39 0.07 -8.15
CA VAL A 14 -6.65 0.17 -6.71
C VAL A 14 -7.14 -1.19 -6.17
N VAL A 15 -8.09 -1.81 -6.87
CA VAL A 15 -8.63 -3.13 -6.48
C VAL A 15 -7.56 -4.23 -6.58
N CYS A 16 -6.77 -4.24 -7.65
CA CYS A 16 -5.70 -5.21 -7.84
C CYS A 16 -4.62 -5.11 -6.75
N ASN A 17 -4.22 -3.89 -6.35
CA ASN A 17 -3.27 -3.72 -5.26
C ASN A 17 -3.83 -4.29 -3.95
N LYS A 18 -5.09 -3.98 -3.61
CA LYS A 18 -5.73 -4.46 -2.38
C LYS A 18 -5.93 -5.98 -2.35
N GLU A 19 -6.52 -6.55 -3.41
CA GLU A 19 -7.02 -7.93 -3.39
C GLU A 19 -5.97 -8.93 -3.91
N ILE A 20 -5.19 -8.56 -4.92
CA ILE A 20 -4.26 -9.47 -5.59
C ILE A 20 -2.84 -9.31 -5.04
N LYS A 21 -2.22 -8.13 -5.19
CA LYS A 21 -0.80 -7.94 -4.85
C LYS A 21 -0.54 -7.99 -3.34
N PHE A 22 -1.39 -7.34 -2.57
CA PHE A 22 -1.25 -7.28 -1.11
C PHE A 22 -2.34 -8.08 -0.39
N GLY A 23 -3.21 -8.77 -1.14
CA GLY A 23 -4.12 -9.79 -0.63
C GLY A 23 -3.53 -11.18 -0.92
N LEU A 24 -3.99 -11.83 -1.99
CA LEU A 24 -3.65 -13.23 -2.30
C LEU A 24 -2.14 -13.51 -2.37
N LEU A 25 -1.35 -12.63 -2.99
CA LEU A 25 0.10 -12.80 -3.06
C LEU A 25 0.76 -12.70 -1.68
N LEU A 26 0.34 -11.73 -0.86
CA LEU A 26 0.84 -11.56 0.50
C LEU A 26 0.48 -12.76 1.37
N GLU A 27 -0.76 -13.23 1.30
CA GLU A 27 -1.20 -14.44 2.01
C GLU A 27 -0.35 -15.65 1.65
N ARG A 28 -0.07 -15.84 0.34
CA ARG A 28 0.79 -16.94 -0.12
C ARG A 28 2.23 -16.79 0.36
N ALA A 29 2.79 -15.59 0.34
CA ALA A 29 4.15 -15.32 0.82
C ALA A 29 4.29 -15.63 2.32
N LEU A 30 3.33 -15.18 3.14
CA LEU A 30 3.32 -15.47 4.58
C LEU A 30 3.24 -16.98 4.85
N LYS A 31 2.43 -17.73 4.08
CA LYS A 31 2.36 -19.21 4.15
C LYS A 31 3.68 -19.89 3.77
N LEU A 32 4.58 -19.22 3.06
CA LEU A 32 5.91 -19.71 2.71
C LEU A 32 6.99 -19.28 3.71
N GLY A 33 6.63 -18.59 4.79
CA GLY A 33 7.57 -18.09 5.79
C GLY A 33 8.27 -16.80 5.40
N VAL A 34 7.75 -16.06 4.42
CA VAL A 34 8.29 -14.75 4.04
C VAL A 34 7.69 -13.66 4.93
N ASP A 35 8.54 -12.83 5.54
CA ASP A 35 8.09 -11.76 6.44
C ASP A 35 7.57 -10.51 5.71
N PHE A 36 8.13 -10.20 4.53
CA PHE A 36 7.84 -8.97 3.78
C PHE A 36 7.82 -9.16 2.26
N ILE A 37 7.01 -8.37 1.57
CA ILE A 37 7.03 -8.22 0.11
C ILE A 37 7.56 -6.84 -0.27
N ALA A 38 8.59 -6.80 -1.10
CA ALA A 38 9.09 -5.59 -1.73
C ALA A 38 8.41 -5.37 -3.09
N THR A 39 8.06 -4.12 -3.39
CA THR A 39 7.47 -3.75 -4.70
C THR A 39 8.09 -2.48 -5.26
N GLY A 40 8.11 -2.34 -6.59
CA GLY A 40 8.61 -1.14 -7.28
C GLY A 40 7.67 0.08 -7.22
N HIS A 41 6.80 0.18 -6.21
CA HIS A 41 5.94 1.36 -6.08
C HIS A 41 6.74 2.55 -5.56
N TYR A 42 6.57 3.71 -6.20
CA TYR A 42 7.09 4.98 -5.72
C TYR A 42 6.15 5.53 -4.65
N ALA A 43 6.29 5.01 -3.43
CA ALA A 43 5.56 5.44 -2.24
C ALA A 43 6.46 5.28 -1.02
N ARG A 44 6.15 5.98 0.07
CA ARG A 44 6.88 5.88 1.34
C ARG A 44 6.00 5.25 2.40
N LEU A 45 6.58 4.35 3.19
CA LEU A 45 5.91 3.79 4.36
C LEU A 45 6.69 4.19 5.61
N ARG A 46 6.01 4.77 6.60
CA ARG A 46 6.64 5.08 7.89
C ARG A 46 5.85 4.42 9.00
N ARG A 47 6.57 3.76 9.91
CA ARG A 47 6.00 3.23 11.14
C ARG A 47 6.03 4.32 12.20
N GLU A 48 4.88 4.66 12.75
CA GLU A 48 4.82 5.60 13.87
C GLU A 48 5.24 4.93 15.16
N ILE A 49 6.02 5.65 15.96
CA ILE A 49 6.29 5.28 17.35
C ILE A 49 5.08 5.77 18.15
N PRO A 50 4.43 4.91 18.96
CA PRO A 50 3.32 5.33 19.82
C PRO A 50 3.77 6.50 20.69
N ASN A 51 3.12 7.66 20.50
CA ASN A 51 3.29 8.82 21.38
C ASN A 51 1.96 9.03 22.09
N SER A 52 2.01 9.27 23.40
CA SER A 52 0.88 9.59 24.28
C SER A 52 0.03 10.79 23.79
N LYS A 53 0.52 11.57 22.83
CA LYS A 53 -0.18 12.69 22.18
C LYS A 53 -0.86 12.36 20.85
N SER A 54 -0.74 11.13 20.33
CA SER A 54 -1.39 10.75 19.07
C SER A 54 -2.91 10.69 19.28
N GLN A 55 -3.64 11.59 18.62
CA GLN A 55 -5.10 11.63 18.67
C GLN A 55 -5.76 10.53 17.80
N ILE A 56 -4.96 9.77 17.03
CA ILE A 56 -5.45 8.71 16.16
C ILE A 56 -5.06 7.37 16.79
N PRO A 57 -5.99 6.67 17.45
CA PRO A 57 -5.71 5.33 17.96
C PRO A 57 -5.39 4.39 16.79
N ASN A 58 -4.39 3.53 16.99
CA ASN A 58 -4.11 2.33 16.20
C ASN A 58 -3.57 2.46 14.76
N HIS A 59 -3.21 3.65 14.25
CA HIS A 59 -2.50 3.75 12.96
C HIS A 59 -0.98 3.65 13.16
N LYS A 60 -0.45 2.42 13.12
CA LYS A 60 0.98 2.16 13.29
C LYS A 60 1.78 2.44 12.02
N TYR A 61 1.15 2.38 10.84
CA TYR A 61 1.79 2.59 9.54
C TYR A 61 1.08 3.70 8.77
N LYS A 62 1.87 4.65 8.28
CA LYS A 62 1.41 5.77 7.45
C LYS A 62 2.03 5.70 6.07
N LEU A 63 1.17 5.78 5.06
CA LEU A 63 1.54 5.85 3.66
C LEU A 63 1.73 7.32 3.25
N PHE A 64 2.88 7.61 2.66
CA PHE A 64 3.25 8.93 2.17
C PHE A 64 3.55 8.88 0.68
N ARG A 65 3.49 10.06 0.05
CA ARG A 65 3.93 10.21 -1.33
C ARG A 65 5.40 9.84 -1.49
N GLY A 66 5.76 9.20 -2.59
CA GLY A 66 7.16 8.95 -2.97
C GLY A 66 7.97 10.26 -3.10
N LYS A 67 9.30 10.17 -3.09
CA LYS A 67 10.17 11.33 -3.31
C LYS A 67 9.94 11.95 -4.69
N ASP A 68 9.80 11.12 -5.72
CA ASP A 68 9.38 11.53 -7.05
C ASP A 68 7.88 11.85 -7.07
N LYS A 69 7.54 13.14 -7.10
CA LYS A 69 6.15 13.59 -7.13
C LYS A 69 5.43 13.27 -8.44
N ILE A 70 6.17 13.13 -9.54
CA ILE A 70 5.60 12.83 -10.87
C ILE A 70 5.28 11.34 -10.96
N LYS A 71 6.13 10.50 -10.36
CA LYS A 71 5.94 9.04 -10.31
C LYS A 71 5.23 8.54 -9.06
N ASP A 72 4.80 9.41 -8.16
CA ASP A 72 4.10 9.02 -6.94
C ASP A 72 2.94 8.08 -7.21
N GLN A 73 2.94 6.95 -6.52
CA GLN A 73 1.95 5.88 -6.66
C GLN A 73 1.15 5.67 -5.38
N SER A 74 1.30 6.53 -4.36
CA SER A 74 0.55 6.38 -3.10
C SER A 74 -0.97 6.39 -3.32
N TYR A 75 -1.45 7.09 -4.35
CA TYR A 75 -2.86 7.05 -4.74
C TYR A 75 -3.36 5.63 -5.00
N PHE A 76 -2.63 4.77 -5.71
CA PHE A 76 -3.11 3.43 -6.03
C PHE A 76 -3.11 2.46 -4.82
N LEU A 77 -2.64 2.92 -3.67
CA LEU A 77 -2.43 2.12 -2.46
C LEU A 77 -3.34 2.58 -1.30
N TRP A 78 -4.28 3.50 -1.54
CA TRP A 78 -5.08 4.13 -0.48
C TRP A 78 -6.00 3.16 0.28
N GLN A 79 -6.36 2.02 -0.32
CA GLN A 79 -7.22 1.01 0.30
C GLN A 79 -6.48 -0.05 1.13
N LEU A 80 -5.15 0.04 1.26
CA LEU A 80 -4.38 -0.95 2.01
C LEU A 80 -4.66 -0.85 3.52
N SER A 81 -4.88 -2.00 4.15
CA SER A 81 -5.10 -2.10 5.59
C SER A 81 -3.78 -2.04 6.38
N GLN A 82 -3.86 -1.77 7.69
CA GLN A 82 -2.68 -1.79 8.56
C GLN A 82 -1.99 -3.16 8.60
N GLU A 83 -2.77 -4.25 8.53
CA GLU A 83 -2.24 -5.61 8.45
C GLU A 83 -1.46 -5.85 7.15
N GLN A 84 -1.96 -5.32 6.03
CA GLN A 84 -1.24 -5.41 4.75
C GLN A 84 0.05 -4.54 4.81
N LEU A 85 -0.08 -3.28 5.23
CA LEU A 85 1.03 -2.33 5.30
C LEU A 85 2.19 -2.83 6.17
N LYS A 86 1.91 -3.57 7.24
CA LYS A 86 2.91 -4.18 8.12
C LYS A 86 3.94 -5.06 7.38
N HIS A 87 3.57 -5.64 6.25
CA HIS A 87 4.38 -6.62 5.52
C HIS A 87 4.91 -6.09 4.18
N ILE A 88 4.90 -4.77 3.94
CA ILE A 88 5.27 -4.19 2.65
C ILE A 88 6.55 -3.35 2.76
N LEU A 89 7.42 -3.48 1.76
CA LEU A 89 8.59 -2.62 1.55
C LEU A 89 8.47 -1.88 0.22
N PHE A 90 8.86 -0.60 0.22
CA PHE A 90 8.98 0.23 -0.98
C PHE A 90 10.44 0.65 -1.20
N PRO A 91 11.27 -0.16 -1.88
CA PRO A 91 12.70 0.15 -2.05
C PRO A 91 12.96 1.41 -2.88
N LEU A 92 11.99 1.83 -3.70
CA LEU A 92 12.12 3.00 -4.59
C LEU A 92 11.69 4.31 -3.93
N GLU A 93 11.44 4.30 -2.62
CA GLU A 93 10.79 5.41 -1.93
C GLU A 93 11.55 6.75 -1.98
N ASP A 94 12.89 6.69 -2.05
CA ASP A 94 13.82 7.83 -2.10
C ASP A 94 14.53 8.01 -3.45
N TYR A 95 14.05 7.30 -4.48
CA TYR A 95 14.56 7.40 -5.85
C TYR A 95 13.67 8.28 -6.71
N THR A 96 14.27 8.90 -7.72
CA THR A 96 13.60 9.61 -8.81
C THR A 96 13.88 8.90 -10.11
N LYS A 97 12.91 8.87 -11.02
CA LYS A 97 13.09 8.25 -12.34
C LYS A 97 13.61 9.24 -13.37
#